data_AF-A0A484NHS4-F1
#
_entry.id   AF-A0A484NHS4-F1
#
_cell.length_a   1.000
_cell.length_b   1.000
_cell.length_c   1.000
_cell.angle_alpha   90.00
_cell.angle_beta   90.00
_cell.angle_gamma   90.00
#
_symmetry.space_group_name_H-M   'P 1'
#
loop_
_entity.id
_entity.type
_entity.pdbx_description
1 polymer ?
#
loop_
_entity_poly.entity_id
_entity_poly.type
_entity_poly.pdbx_seq_one_letter_code
_entity_poly.pdbx_strand_id
1 'polypeptide(L)'
;MFKVERITNTITEKEFEVFIADENNEDRKTDLRMKGCPFERSCTIYKGNSIMAQSSRMYTIGFQNQFVPRNRFRITLFPGPCDLLVVLSLFVIFLYKRKFWE
;
A
#
# COMPACT_ATOMS: atom_id res chain seq x y z
N MET A 1 5.40 6.00 -15.80
CA MET A 1 5.14 7.03 -14.76
C MET A 1 3.76 6.75 -14.18
N PHE A 2 3.52 6.93 -12.88
CA PHE A 2 2.22 6.62 -12.26
C PHE A 2 1.72 7.77 -11.40
N LYS A 3 0.40 7.96 -11.36
CA LYS A 3 -0.30 8.92 -10.52
C LYS A 3 -0.97 8.18 -9.37
N VAL A 4 -0.85 8.70 -8.16
CA VAL A 4 -1.52 8.14 -6.97
C VAL A 4 -2.50 9.17 -6.45
N GLU A 5 -3.77 8.82 -6.44
CA GLU A 5 -4.84 9.61 -5.82
C GLU A 5 -5.26 8.96 -4.50
N ARG A 6 -5.56 9.79 -3.50
CA ARG A 6 -6.02 9.31 -2.21
C ARG A 6 -7.53 9.44 -2.14
N ILE A 7 -8.21 8.35 -1.82
CA ILE A 7 -9.66 8.33 -1.64
C ILE A 7 -10.00 8.55 -0.17
N THR A 8 -9.50 7.65 0.69
CA THR A 8 -9.85 7.62 2.11
C THR A 8 -8.61 7.93 2.95
N ASN A 9 -8.77 8.77 3.97
CA ASN A 9 -7.71 9.15 4.89
C ASN A 9 -8.25 9.32 6.30
N THR A 10 -8.63 8.20 6.91
CA THR A 10 -8.92 8.20 8.34
C THR A 10 -7.63 7.94 9.12
N ILE A 11 -7.72 8.02 10.44
CA ILE A 11 -6.60 7.69 11.32
C ILE A 11 -6.18 6.24 11.06
N THR A 12 -7.13 5.31 11.03
CA THR A 12 -6.85 3.88 10.91
C THR A 12 -6.82 3.36 9.48
N GLU A 13 -7.45 4.02 8.52
CA GLU A 13 -7.61 3.51 7.16
C GLU A 13 -7.13 4.50 6.11
N LYS A 14 -6.30 4.01 5.21
CA LYS A 14 -5.90 4.73 4.00
C LYS A 14 -6.21 3.90 2.77
N GLU A 15 -6.82 4.57 1.81
CA GLU A 15 -7.15 4.01 0.51
C GLU A 15 -6.62 4.93 -0.59
N PHE A 16 -5.97 4.31 -1.57
CA PHE A 16 -5.37 4.97 -2.71
C PHE A 16 -5.78 4.27 -3.99
N GLU A 17 -6.01 5.08 -5.02
CA GLU A 17 -6.11 4.63 -6.40
C GLU A 17 -4.86 5.04 -7.17
N VAL A 18 -4.36 4.11 -7.97
CA VAL A 18 -3.12 4.29 -8.73
C VAL A 18 -3.45 4.11 -10.19
N PHE A 19 -3.10 5.14 -10.95
CA PHE A 19 -3.26 5.20 -12.39
C PHE A 19 -1.87 5.10 -13.00
N ILE A 20 -1.61 4.05 -13.78
CA ILE A 20 -0.35 3.88 -14.49
C ILE A 20 -0.56 4.55 -15.85
N ALA A 21 0.26 5.56 -16.15
CA ALA A 21 0.19 6.19 -17.46
C ALA A 21 0.76 5.20 -18.49
N ASP A 22 -0.11 4.65 -19.33
CA ASP A 22 0.25 3.87 -20.50
C ASP A 22 0.15 4.79 -21.72
N GLU A 23 1.17 4.80 -22.60
CA GLU A 23 1.28 5.76 -23.72
C GLU A 23 0.11 5.69 -24.72
N ASN A 24 -0.73 4.65 -24.66
CA ASN A 24 -1.76 4.35 -25.67
C ASN A 24 -3.21 4.31 -25.17
N ASN A 25 -3.51 4.62 -23.90
CA ASN A 25 -4.88 4.52 -23.37
C ASN A 25 -5.39 5.86 -22.83
N GLU A 26 -6.33 6.48 -23.56
CA GLU A 26 -7.13 7.64 -23.12
C GLU A 26 -8.12 7.30 -21.99
N ASP A 27 -8.34 6.00 -21.73
CA ASP A 27 -9.25 5.56 -20.68
C ASP A 27 -8.52 5.53 -19.33
N ARG A 28 -8.87 6.48 -18.47
CA ARG A 28 -8.45 6.58 -17.05
C ARG A 28 -8.99 5.43 -16.20
N LYS A 29 -8.68 4.19 -16.56
CA LYS A 29 -9.06 3.02 -15.78
C LYS A 29 -8.07 2.91 -14.61
N THR A 30 -8.60 2.83 -13.40
CA THR A 30 -7.78 2.58 -12.20
C THR A 30 -7.07 1.23 -12.36
N ASP A 31 -5.75 1.25 -12.51
CA ASP A 31 -4.98 0.02 -12.71
C ASP A 31 -4.78 -0.74 -11.41
N LEU A 32 -4.56 -0.01 -10.30
CA LEU A 32 -4.34 -0.60 -9.00
C LEU A 32 -5.09 0.15 -7.91
N ARG A 33 -5.62 -0.60 -6.95
CA ARG A 33 -6.20 -0.06 -5.72
C ARG A 33 -5.40 -0.56 -4.53
N MET A 34 -5.01 0.36 -3.66
CA MET A 34 -4.28 0.05 -2.44
C MET A 34 -5.13 0.43 -1.23
N LYS A 35 -5.38 -0.52 -0.33
CA LYS A 35 -6.17 -0.30 0.88
C LYS A 35 -5.45 -0.86 2.10
N GLY A 36 -5.47 -0.14 3.22
CA GLY A 36 -4.90 -0.66 4.46
C GLY A 36 -4.84 0.31 5.63
N CYS A 37 -4.24 -0.15 6.71
CA CYS A 37 -3.99 0.60 7.93
C CYS A 37 -2.49 0.88 8.13
N PRO A 38 -2.03 2.14 8.04
CA PRO A 38 -0.64 2.50 8.31
C PRO A 38 -0.21 2.34 9.78
N PHE A 39 -1.16 2.29 10.72
CA PHE A 39 -0.86 2.04 12.14
C PHE A 39 -0.49 0.57 12.36
N GLU A 40 -1.27 -0.33 11.76
CA GLU A 40 -1.02 -1.77 11.78
C GLU A 40 0.04 -2.22 10.78
N ARG A 41 0.46 -1.33 9.85
CA ARG A 41 1.36 -1.67 8.73
C ARG A 41 0.78 -2.76 7.84
N SER A 42 -0.54 -2.88 7.84
CA SER A 42 -1.31 -3.79 6.99
C SER A 42 -1.79 -3.02 5.76
N CYS A 43 -1.49 -3.50 4.57
CA CYS A 43 -2.11 -2.99 3.35
C CYS A 43 -2.07 -4.02 2.26
N THR A 44 -3.04 -3.94 1.35
CA THR A 44 -3.20 -4.87 0.25
C THR A 44 -3.34 -4.07 -1.03
N ILE A 45 -2.61 -4.50 -2.05
CA ILE A 45 -2.63 -3.94 -3.39
C ILE A 45 -3.41 -4.89 -4.27
N TYR A 46 -4.44 -4.36 -4.91
CA TYR A 46 -5.37 -5.05 -5.76
C TYR A 46 -5.21 -4.56 -7.20
N LYS A 47 -5.30 -5.48 -8.16
CA LYS A 47 -5.50 -5.20 -9.57
C LYS A 47 -6.84 -5.82 -9.97
N GLY A 48 -7.88 -4.99 -10.09
CA GLY A 48 -9.26 -5.47 -10.17
C GLY A 48 -9.61 -6.34 -8.95
N ASN A 49 -9.93 -7.62 -9.19
CA ASN A 49 -10.28 -8.59 -8.14
C ASN A 49 -9.09 -9.46 -7.67
N SER A 50 -7.89 -9.25 -8.22
CA SER A 50 -6.71 -10.06 -7.87
C SER A 50 -5.81 -9.33 -6.90
N ILE A 51 -5.27 -10.05 -5.90
CA ILE A 51 -4.30 -9.52 -4.95
C ILE A 51 -2.91 -9.63 -5.56
N MET A 52 -2.23 -8.48 -5.71
CA MET A 52 -0.87 -8.41 -6.26
C MET A 52 0.18 -8.43 -5.16
N ALA A 53 -0.09 -7.73 -4.06
CA ALA A 53 0.81 -7.69 -2.92
C ALA A 53 0.04 -7.43 -1.64
N GLN A 54 0.61 -7.89 -0.53
CA GLN A 54 0.05 -7.66 0.80
C GLN A 54 1.18 -7.41 1.78
N SER A 55 1.06 -6.38 2.62
CA SER A 55 1.82 -6.29 3.85
C SER A 55 0.98 -6.78 5.02
N SER A 56 1.63 -7.55 5.88
CA SER A 56 1.06 -7.97 7.14
C SER A 56 2.00 -7.62 8.29
N ARG A 57 1.38 -7.30 9.42
CA ARG A 57 2.09 -7.09 10.67
C ARG A 57 2.79 -8.39 11.07
N MET A 58 4.08 -8.30 11.39
CA MET A 58 4.77 -9.41 12.01
C MET A 58 4.39 -9.42 13.50
N TYR A 59 3.60 -10.41 13.93
CA TYR A 59 3.07 -10.47 15.29
C TYR A 59 4.23 -10.64 16.28
N THR A 60 4.38 -9.72 17.22
CA THR A 60 5.22 -9.91 18.41
C THR A 60 4.30 -10.37 19.54
N ILE A 61 4.52 -11.59 20.04
CA ILE A 61 3.90 -12.08 21.27
C ILE A 61 4.46 -11.21 22.41
N GLY A 62 3.72 -10.17 22.81
CA GLY A 62 4.15 -9.23 23.86
C GLY A 62 3.26 -7.99 24.02
N PHE A 63 3.24 -7.42 25.22
CA PHE A 63 2.31 -6.43 25.82
C PHE A 63 2.08 -5.09 25.07
N GLN A 64 2.57 -4.91 23.85
CA GLN A 64 2.46 -3.67 23.05
C GLN A 64 1.80 -3.92 21.69
N ASN A 65 0.53 -4.36 21.71
CA ASN A 65 -0.22 -4.65 20.50
C ASN A 65 -0.70 -3.41 19.71
N GLN A 66 -0.54 -2.19 20.22
CA GLN A 66 -1.02 -0.98 19.52
C GLN A 66 0.04 -0.25 18.67
N PHE A 67 1.33 -0.42 18.95
CA PHE A 67 2.41 0.29 18.25
C PHE A 67 3.43 -0.65 17.63
N VAL A 68 3.39 -0.80 16.31
CA VAL A 68 4.37 -1.60 15.56
C VAL A 68 5.59 -0.76 15.22
N PRO A 69 6.81 -1.20 15.60
CA PRO A 69 8.05 -0.55 15.17
C PRO A 69 8.15 -0.48 13.64
N ARG A 70 8.81 0.57 13.12
CA ARG A 70 8.91 0.83 11.67
C ARG A 70 9.50 -0.34 10.86
N ASN A 71 10.27 -1.23 11.47
CA ASN A 71 11.00 -2.31 10.80
C ASN A 71 10.36 -3.72 10.98
N ARG A 72 9.12 -3.81 11.49
CA ARG A 72 8.49 -5.10 11.87
C ARG A 72 7.24 -5.40 11.07
N PHE A 73 7.39 -5.58 9.76
CA PHE A 73 6.31 -5.99 8.87
C PHE A 73 6.88 -6.89 7.77
N ARG A 74 6.03 -7.77 7.24
CA ARG A 74 6.37 -8.63 6.10
C ARG A 74 5.60 -8.16 4.88
N ILE A 75 6.27 -8.09 3.74
CA ILE A 75 5.63 -7.92 2.44
C ILE A 75 5.58 -9.29 1.77
N THR A 76 4.40 -9.69 1.32
CA THR A 76 4.16 -10.84 0.45
C THR A 76 3.86 -10.31 -0.94
N LEU A 77 4.65 -10.73 -1.92
CA LEU A 77 4.46 -10.43 -3.34
C LEU A 77 3.89 -11.67 -4.00
N PHE A 78 2.74 -11.53 -4.66
CA PHE A 78 2.16 -12.61 -5.44
C PHE A 78 2.70 -12.53 -6.88
N PRO A 79 3.04 -13.67 -7.50
CA PRO A 79 3.49 -13.68 -8.88
C PRO A 79 2.37 -13.14 -9.79
N GLY A 80 2.67 -12.12 -10.59
CA GLY A 80 1.70 -11.46 -11.43
C GLY A 80 2.35 -10.43 -12.37
N PRO A 81 1.58 -9.87 -13.31
CA PRO A 81 2.07 -8.96 -14.35
C PRO A 81 2.32 -7.53 -13.84
N CYS A 82 2.57 -7.35 -12.54
CA CYS A 82 2.83 -6.04 -11.96
C CYS A 82 4.31 -5.86 -11.66
N ASP A 83 4.85 -4.72 -12.09
CA ASP A 83 6.22 -4.36 -11.82
C ASP A 83 6.49 -4.26 -10.32
N LEU A 84 7.51 -4.99 -9.87
CA LEU A 84 7.99 -4.97 -8.50
C LEU A 84 8.30 -3.54 -8.02
N LEU A 85 8.87 -2.72 -8.89
CA LEU A 85 9.24 -1.33 -8.57
C LEU A 85 8.03 -0.46 -8.25
N VAL A 86 6.92 -0.62 -9.00
CA VAL A 86 5.68 0.10 -8.75
C VAL A 86 5.11 -0.32 -7.40
N VAL A 87 5.03 -1.62 -7.14
CA VAL A 87 4.56 -2.15 -5.86
C VAL A 87 5.37 -1.61 -4.68
N LEU A 88 6.70 -1.65 -4.77
CA LEU A 88 7.58 -1.13 -3.72
C LEU A 88 7.40 0.38 -3.50
N SER A 89 7.27 1.16 -4.58
CA SER A 89 7.06 2.61 -4.49
C SER A 89 5.74 2.96 -3.77
N LEU A 90 4.68 2.19 -4.00
CA LEU A 90 3.39 2.36 -3.31
C LEU A 90 3.51 2.06 -1.81
N PHE A 91 4.23 1.00 -1.43
CA PHE A 91 4.51 0.73 -0.02
C PHE A 91 5.30 1.86 0.64
N VAL A 92 6.30 2.42 -0.05
CA VAL A 92 7.03 3.59 0.44
C VAL A 92 6.06 4.75 0.65
N ILE A 93 5.25 5.12 -0.34
CA ILE A 93 4.28 6.24 -0.22
C ILE A 93 3.30 6.02 0.94
N PHE A 94 2.78 4.80 1.09
CA PHE A 94 1.85 4.43 2.16
C PHE A 94 2.47 4.57 3.56
N LEU A 95 3.74 4.18 3.71
CA LEU A 95 4.46 4.20 4.97
C LEU A 95 5.15 5.54 5.28
N TYR A 96 5.49 6.34 4.27
CA TYR A 96 6.32 7.55 4.35
C TYR A 96 5.64 8.71 5.08
N LYS A 97 4.30 8.80 5.06
CA LYS A 97 3.56 9.94 5.66
C LYS A 97 3.40 9.93 7.19
N ARG A 98 4.32 9.35 7.96
CA ARG A 98 4.46 9.72 9.38
C ARG A 98 5.61 10.72 9.54
N LYS A 99 5.34 12.01 9.30
CA LYS A 99 5.93 13.09 10.10
C LYS A 99 5.08 13.20 11.37
N PHE A 100 5.31 12.32 12.33
CA PHE A 100 4.92 12.59 13.71
C PHE A 100 6.26 12.97 14.36
N TRP A 101 6.41 14.26 14.71
CA TRP A 101 7.62 15.00 15.13
C TRP A 101 8.23 15.89 14.03
N GLU A 102 7.77 17.13 13.95
CA GLU A 102 8.41 18.26 14.67
C GLU A 102 7.41 18.80 15.68
#